data_AF-A0A6A4VDU4-F1
#
_entry.id   AF-A0A6A4VDU4-F1
#
_cell.length_a   1.000
_cell.length_b   1.000
_cell.length_c   1.000
_cell.angle_alpha   90.00
_cell.angle_beta   90.00
_cell.angle_gamma   90.00
#
_symmetry.space_group_name_H-M   'P 1'
#
loop_
_entity.id
_entity.type
_entity.pdbx_description
1 polymer ?
#
loop_
_entity_poly.entity_id
_entity_poly.type
_entity_poly.pdbx_seq_one_letter_code
_entity_poly.pdbx_strand_id
1 'polypeptide(L)'
;MFSPCVSLVVDKVTVMHRTMDITGIVTIIPTAPPQQLFQSFVVGAPIVKNHDGAGLAEEWLGTVKSFGVTTADKLAAISTDGQYHHGGVPGRFLKRLRDSEEDVAQRSKRPCVPCLWDDAHLLQLADGDARKGDGCQWVRETVDTITRINKKFTHGKAYESFRDTIEALGGEGKGILLWSDTRFAPHAAKVLKAFIANLPAFKADMEKQMMSGDVKSSVLVEIRQDIKMMTG
;
A
#
# COMPACT_ATOMS: atom_id res chain seq x y z
N MET A 1 15.78 37.31 -2.46
CA MET A 1 14.60 36.69 -3.09
C MET A 1 14.32 35.40 -2.32
N PHE A 2 13.12 35.23 -1.74
CA PHE A 2 12.75 33.97 -1.09
C PHE A 2 12.57 32.92 -2.19
N SER A 3 13.42 31.90 -2.23
CA SER A 3 13.15 30.73 -3.06
C SER A 3 12.05 29.93 -2.37
N PRO A 4 10.93 29.62 -3.04
CA PRO A 4 9.87 28.83 -2.43
C PRO A 4 10.43 27.46 -2.05
N CYS A 5 10.32 27.10 -0.77
CA CYS A 5 10.72 25.79 -0.27
C CYS A 5 9.62 24.77 -0.53
N VAL A 6 10.01 23.56 -0.91
CA VAL A 6 9.11 22.44 -1.17
C VAL A 6 9.40 21.28 -0.24
N SER A 7 8.37 20.52 0.12
CA SER A 7 8.56 19.20 0.74
C SER A 7 8.52 18.13 -0.34
N LEU A 8 9.52 17.26 -0.33
CA LEU A 8 9.59 16.11 -1.22
C LEU A 8 8.88 14.92 -0.58
N VAL A 9 7.98 14.29 -1.31
CA VAL A 9 7.36 13.02 -0.93
C VAL A 9 7.70 11.98 -1.97
N VAL A 10 8.14 10.79 -1.59
CA VAL A 10 8.37 9.70 -2.53
C VAL A 10 7.76 8.42 -2.01
N ASP A 11 7.00 7.76 -2.88
CA ASP A 11 6.34 6.49 -2.61
C ASP A 11 6.57 5.51 -3.76
N LYS A 12 6.60 4.21 -3.43
CA LYS A 12 6.83 3.14 -4.40
C LYS A 12 5.55 2.42 -4.74
N VAL A 13 5.20 2.39 -6.02
CA VAL A 13 3.99 1.70 -6.48
C VAL A 13 4.34 0.66 -7.54
N THR A 14 3.81 -0.55 -7.37
CA THR A 14 3.94 -1.62 -8.38
C THR A 14 2.63 -1.82 -9.12
N VAL A 15 2.62 -1.52 -10.42
CA VAL A 15 1.47 -1.72 -11.31
C VAL A 15 1.86 -2.69 -12.42
N MET A 16 1.11 -3.78 -12.60
CA MET A 16 1.35 -4.77 -13.67
C MET A 16 2.82 -5.24 -13.76
N HIS A 17 3.41 -5.61 -12.62
CA HIS A 17 4.81 -6.05 -12.49
C HIS A 17 5.88 -4.98 -12.82
N ARG A 18 5.50 -3.71 -12.90
CA ARG A 18 6.42 -2.57 -13.03
C ARG A 18 6.38 -1.73 -11.78
N THR A 19 7.54 -1.57 -11.16
CA THR A 19 7.73 -0.73 -9.98
C THR A 19 8.07 0.68 -10.42
N MET A 20 7.36 1.67 -9.88
CA MET A 20 7.54 3.09 -10.16
C MET A 20 7.78 3.85 -8.86
N ASP A 21 8.69 4.82 -8.91
CA ASP A 21 8.92 5.76 -7.81
C ASP A 21 8.08 7.01 -8.07
N ILE A 22 6.93 7.12 -7.40
CA ILE A 22 6.08 8.31 -7.50
C ILE A 22 6.71 9.42 -6.66
N THR A 23 7.23 10.44 -7.34
CA THR A 23 7.83 11.61 -6.72
C THR A 23 6.83 12.75 -6.71
N GLY A 24 6.45 13.16 -5.50
CA GLY A 24 5.56 14.28 -5.23
C GLY A 24 6.30 15.48 -4.62
N ILE A 25 5.84 16.68 -4.92
CA ILE A 25 6.25 17.92 -4.29
C ILE A 25 5.03 18.56 -3.64
N VAL A 26 5.14 18.87 -2.35
CA VAL A 26 4.17 19.66 -1.60
C VAL A 26 4.74 21.06 -1.42
N THR A 27 3.98 22.08 -1.80
CA THR A 27 4.39 23.47 -1.69
C THR A 27 3.24 24.36 -1.27
N ILE A 28 3.57 25.58 -0.87
CA ILE A 28 2.61 26.64 -0.60
C ILE A 28 2.54 27.53 -1.82
N ILE A 29 1.32 27.76 -2.34
CA ILE A 29 1.06 28.73 -3.41
C ILE A 29 0.44 29.98 -2.77
N PRO A 30 1.21 31.06 -2.52
CA PRO A 30 0.73 32.20 -1.76
C PRO A 30 -0.44 32.94 -2.41
N THR A 31 -0.57 32.82 -3.72
CA THR A 31 -1.64 33.44 -4.51
C THR A 31 -2.91 32.59 -4.59
N ALA A 32 -2.90 31.37 -4.05
CA ALA A 32 -4.07 30.50 -4.05
C ALA A 32 -5.07 30.91 -2.94
N PRO A 33 -6.37 30.59 -3.08
CA PRO A 33 -7.34 30.76 -2.00
C PRO A 33 -6.89 30.08 -0.69
N PRO A 34 -7.31 30.55 0.50
CA PRO A 34 -6.89 29.99 1.78
C PRO A 34 -7.04 28.46 1.91
N GLN A 35 -8.10 27.90 1.31
CA GLN A 35 -8.39 26.47 1.33
C GLN A 35 -7.52 25.64 0.36
N GLN A 36 -6.71 26.30 -0.47
CA GLN A 36 -5.90 25.72 -1.55
C GLN A 36 -4.43 26.18 -1.49
N LEU A 37 -4.01 26.76 -0.35
CA LEU A 37 -2.63 27.23 -0.16
C LEU A 37 -1.63 26.08 -0.29
N PHE A 38 -1.93 24.94 0.32
CA PHE A 38 -1.12 23.74 0.19
C PHE A 38 -1.52 22.99 -1.08
N GLN A 39 -0.56 22.78 -1.97
CA GLN A 39 -0.78 22.00 -3.18
C GLN A 39 0.28 20.92 -3.31
N SER A 40 -0.17 19.77 -3.79
CA SER A 40 0.67 18.60 -4.03
C SER A 40 0.70 18.33 -5.52
N PHE A 41 1.90 18.22 -6.08
CA PHE A 41 2.13 17.94 -7.49
C PHE A 41 2.90 16.63 -7.62
N VAL A 42 2.42 15.73 -8.47
CA VAL A 42 3.25 14.60 -8.92
C VAL A 42 4.18 15.12 -9.99
N VAL A 43 5.48 15.11 -9.71
CA VAL A 43 6.52 15.67 -10.58
C VAL A 43 7.31 14.60 -11.32
N GLY A 44 7.17 13.34 -10.91
CA GLY A 44 7.70 12.21 -11.64
C GLY A 44 7.10 10.90 -11.20
N ALA A 45 7.15 9.94 -12.11
CA ALA A 45 6.81 8.55 -11.86
C ALA A 45 7.75 7.63 -12.68
N PRO A 46 9.09 7.79 -12.57
CA PRO A 46 10.01 6.93 -13.29
C PRO A 46 9.84 5.45 -12.91
N ILE A 47 10.09 4.57 -13.88
CA ILE A 47 10.18 3.13 -13.63
C ILE A 47 11.52 2.88 -12.94
N VAL A 48 11.46 2.26 -11.76
CA VAL A 48 12.64 1.92 -10.98
C VAL A 48 13.46 0.87 -11.71
N LYS A 49 14.65 1.26 -12.16
CA LYS A 49 15.60 0.35 -12.82
C LYS A 49 16.55 -0.31 -11.83
N ASN A 50 16.95 0.44 -10.81
CA ASN A 50 17.90 0.02 -9.78
C ASN A 50 17.24 0.12 -8.41
N HIS A 51 17.20 -1.00 -7.68
CA HIS A 51 16.54 -1.09 -6.38
C HIS A 51 17.47 -0.82 -5.20
N ASP A 52 18.74 -0.47 -5.45
CA ASP A 52 19.67 -0.08 -4.40
C ASP A 52 19.54 1.41 -4.06
N GLY A 53 20.03 1.80 -2.87
CA GLY A 53 19.84 3.16 -2.41
C GLY A 53 20.61 4.23 -3.19
N ALA A 54 21.63 3.87 -3.97
CA ALA A 54 22.38 4.82 -4.80
C ALA A 54 21.66 5.08 -6.12
N GLY A 55 21.08 4.05 -6.73
CA GLY A 55 20.25 4.14 -7.93
C GLY A 55 18.99 4.95 -7.69
N LEU A 56 18.26 4.66 -6.59
CA LEU A 56 17.06 5.43 -6.22
C LEU A 56 17.38 6.90 -5.98
N ALA A 57 18.48 7.21 -5.29
CA ALA A 57 18.90 8.58 -5.04
C ALA A 57 19.24 9.37 -6.33
N GLU A 58 19.79 8.69 -7.33
CA GLU A 58 20.07 9.30 -8.65
C GLU A 58 18.78 9.56 -9.43
N GLU A 59 17.83 8.63 -9.38
CA GLU A 59 16.52 8.76 -10.01
C GLU A 59 15.71 9.92 -9.41
N TRP A 60 15.75 10.06 -8.08
CA TRP A 60 15.19 11.22 -7.38
C TRP A 60 15.84 12.52 -7.83
N LEU A 61 17.17 12.57 -7.90
CA LEU A 61 17.91 13.75 -8.31
C LEU A 61 17.50 14.22 -9.70
N GLY A 62 17.46 13.31 -10.67
CA GLY A 62 17.03 13.64 -12.04
C GLY A 62 15.61 14.19 -12.07
N THR A 63 14.69 13.56 -11.33
CA THR A 63 13.28 13.96 -11.27
C THR A 63 13.11 15.35 -10.66
N VAL A 64 13.64 15.59 -9.46
CA VAL A 64 13.42 16.87 -8.75
C VAL A 64 14.17 18.04 -9.40
N LYS A 65 15.33 17.80 -10.03
CA LYS A 65 16.04 18.83 -10.79
C LYS A 65 15.26 19.28 -12.01
N SER A 66 14.56 18.37 -12.69
CA SER A 66 13.70 18.72 -13.82
C SER A 66 12.55 19.68 -13.41
N PHE A 67 12.19 19.68 -12.13
CA PHE A 67 11.21 20.58 -11.53
C PHE A 67 11.83 21.83 -10.89
N GLY A 68 13.15 22.03 -11.01
CA GLY A 68 13.85 23.21 -10.51
C GLY A 68 14.33 23.15 -9.05
N VAL A 69 14.25 21.99 -8.40
CA VAL A 69 14.87 21.75 -7.09
C VAL A 69 16.34 21.41 -7.29
N THR A 70 17.17 22.44 -7.31
CA THR A 70 18.61 22.33 -7.61
C THR A 70 19.51 22.39 -6.37
N THR A 71 19.00 22.93 -5.27
CA THR A 71 19.73 23.13 -4.00
C THR A 71 18.95 22.52 -2.83
N ALA A 72 19.68 22.13 -1.78
CA ALA A 72 19.06 21.67 -0.54
C ALA A 72 18.24 22.77 0.17
N ASP A 73 18.61 24.04 0.02
CA ASP A 73 17.90 25.19 0.60
C ASP A 73 16.46 25.34 0.06
N LYS A 74 16.16 24.73 -1.09
CA LYS A 74 14.80 24.67 -1.65
C LYS A 74 13.96 23.55 -1.04
N LEU A 75 14.53 22.70 -0.18
CA LEU A 75 13.82 21.60 0.46
C LEU A 75 13.47 21.96 1.90
N ALA A 76 12.19 21.92 2.23
CA ALA A 76 11.70 22.05 3.59
C ALA A 76 11.78 20.71 4.35
N ALA A 77 11.48 19.60 3.68
CA ALA A 77 11.52 18.25 4.24
C ALA A 77 11.55 17.19 3.13
N ILE A 78 11.90 15.96 3.51
CA ILE A 78 11.73 14.76 2.70
C ILE A 78 10.89 13.77 3.52
N SER A 79 9.80 13.24 2.98
CA SER A 79 8.97 12.22 3.62
C SER A 79 8.83 11.00 2.71
N THR A 80 9.26 9.83 3.19
CA THR A 80 9.29 8.60 2.40
C THR A 80 9.01 7.36 3.24
N ASP A 81 8.64 6.26 2.57
CA ASP A 81 8.50 4.95 3.20
C ASP A 81 9.79 4.46 3.90
N GLY A 82 9.67 3.42 4.73
CA GLY A 82 10.79 2.84 5.47
C GLY A 82 11.86 2.18 4.59
N GLN A 83 11.51 1.69 3.39
CA GLN A 83 12.46 1.05 2.48
C GLN A 83 13.52 2.06 2.01
N TYR A 84 13.13 3.29 1.71
CA TYR A 84 14.08 4.35 1.33
C TYR A 84 15.01 4.73 2.49
N HIS A 85 14.49 4.75 3.72
CA HIS A 85 15.30 4.99 4.94
C HIS A 85 16.32 3.87 5.17
N HIS A 86 15.92 2.60 5.05
CA HIS A 86 16.84 1.47 5.14
C HIS A 86 17.94 1.50 4.05
N GLY A 87 17.60 1.95 2.84
CA GLY A 87 18.56 2.14 1.76
C GLY A 87 19.47 3.37 1.92
N GLY A 88 19.22 4.21 2.93
CA GLY A 88 19.91 5.50 3.11
C GLY A 88 19.67 6.48 1.95
N VAL A 89 18.55 6.34 1.24
CA VAL A 89 18.26 7.09 0.01
C VAL A 89 18.20 8.60 0.26
N PRO A 90 17.49 9.13 1.28
CA PRO A 90 17.44 10.57 1.52
C PRO A 90 18.83 11.19 1.74
N GLY A 91 19.68 10.53 2.53
CA GLY A 91 21.05 11.01 2.78
C GLY A 91 21.93 10.98 1.53
N ARG A 92 21.83 9.93 0.71
CA ARG A 92 22.54 9.80 -0.57
C ARG A 92 22.05 10.86 -1.57
N PHE A 93 20.75 11.10 -1.64
CA PHE A 93 20.14 12.13 -2.47
C PHE A 93 20.62 13.53 -2.07
N LEU A 94 20.55 13.90 -0.79
CA LEU A 94 21.02 15.21 -0.29
C LEU A 94 22.51 15.42 -0.57
N LYS A 95 23.33 14.38 -0.40
CA LYS A 95 24.76 14.43 -0.77
C LYS A 95 24.93 14.72 -2.26
N ARG A 96 24.24 13.98 -3.13
CA ARG A 96 24.33 14.17 -4.59
C ARG A 96 23.82 15.53 -5.03
N LEU A 97 22.69 15.99 -4.46
CA LEU A 97 22.14 17.32 -4.74
C LEU A 97 23.17 18.41 -4.43
N ARG A 98 23.79 18.35 -3.25
CA ARG A 98 24.88 19.24 -2.85
C ARG A 98 26.10 19.13 -3.78
N ASP A 99 26.56 17.92 -4.07
CA ASP A 99 27.76 17.71 -4.90
C ASP A 99 27.54 18.20 -6.35
N SER A 100 26.28 18.31 -6.77
CA SER A 100 25.87 18.83 -8.07
C SER A 100 25.68 20.35 -8.14
N GLU A 101 25.88 21.05 -7.02
CA GLU A 101 25.81 22.52 -6.94
C GLU A 101 27.06 23.15 -7.53
N GLU A 102 26.90 24.14 -8.42
CA GLU A 102 28.02 24.81 -9.09
C GLU A 102 28.71 25.82 -8.15
N ASP A 103 27.95 26.48 -7.27
CA ASP A 103 28.50 27.40 -6.29
C ASP A 103 29.23 26.64 -5.16
N VAL A 104 30.55 26.79 -5.12
CA VAL A 104 31.45 26.15 -4.13
C VAL A 104 31.07 26.51 -2.69
N ALA A 105 30.60 27.74 -2.44
CA ALA A 105 30.18 28.17 -1.11
C ALA A 105 28.92 27.42 -0.66
N GLN A 106 27.98 27.19 -1.57
CA GLN A 106 26.76 26.42 -1.31
C GLN A 106 27.06 24.92 -1.20
N ARG A 107 27.94 24.39 -2.05
CA ARG A 107 28.42 23.00 -1.99
C ARG A 107 29.07 22.65 -0.65
N SER A 108 29.70 23.63 -0.01
CA SER A 108 30.37 23.44 1.29
C SER A 108 29.40 23.42 2.48
N LYS A 109 28.16 23.87 2.30
CA LYS A 109 27.14 23.82 3.36
C LYS A 109 26.65 22.39 3.55
N ARG A 110 26.45 22.00 4.81
CA ARG A 110 25.79 20.73 5.13
C ARG A 110 24.28 20.90 4.94
N PRO A 111 23.61 20.06 4.14
CA PRO A 111 22.16 20.06 4.05
C PRO A 111 21.55 19.82 5.43
N CYS A 112 20.65 20.71 5.85
CA CYS A 112 19.87 20.56 7.08
C CYS A 112 18.40 20.36 6.70
N VAL A 113 18.11 19.23 6.05
CA VAL A 113 16.75 18.89 5.58
C VAL A 113 16.23 17.73 6.42
N PRO A 114 15.12 17.90 7.16
CA PRO A 114 14.53 16.81 7.92
C PRO A 114 14.05 15.69 6.98
N CYS A 115 14.45 14.46 7.28
CA CYS A 115 14.05 13.26 6.55
C CYS A 115 13.13 12.46 7.46
N LEU A 116 11.84 12.46 7.14
CA LEU A 116 10.77 11.88 7.94
C LEU A 116 10.34 10.55 7.34
N TRP A 117 9.95 9.64 8.22
CA TRP A 117 9.23 8.45 7.80
C TRP A 117 7.80 8.86 7.43
N ASP A 118 7.24 8.23 6.41
CA ASP A 118 5.82 8.36 6.12
C ASP A 118 4.99 7.83 7.31
N ASP A 119 4.17 8.69 7.89
CA ASP A 119 3.29 8.36 9.01
C ASP A 119 2.28 7.25 8.64
N ALA A 120 1.89 7.19 7.38
CA ALA A 120 0.98 6.15 6.89
C ALA A 120 1.66 4.77 6.97
N HIS A 121 2.92 4.68 6.54
CA HIS A 121 3.74 3.47 6.73
C HIS A 121 3.95 3.13 8.21
N LEU A 122 4.23 4.12 9.08
CA LEU A 122 4.38 3.89 10.52
C LEU A 122 3.10 3.35 11.17
N LEU A 123 1.94 3.90 10.80
CA LEU A 123 0.64 3.40 11.26
C LEU A 123 0.39 1.95 10.79
N GLN A 124 0.78 1.62 9.57
CA GLN A 124 0.68 0.26 9.04
C GLN A 124 1.57 -0.72 9.84
N LEU A 125 2.81 -0.33 10.17
CA LEU A 125 3.71 -1.13 11.01
C LEU A 125 3.15 -1.31 12.42
N ALA A 126 2.67 -0.21 13.03
CA ALA A 126 2.08 -0.24 14.37
C ALA A 126 0.84 -1.15 14.43
N ASP A 127 -0.04 -1.08 13.44
CA ASP A 127 -1.20 -1.97 13.33
C ASP A 127 -0.78 -3.45 13.13
N GLY A 128 0.21 -3.68 12.25
CA GLY A 128 0.77 -5.01 12.02
C GLY A 128 1.38 -5.62 13.29
N ASP A 129 2.08 -4.83 14.09
CA ASP A 129 2.66 -5.27 15.36
C ASP A 129 1.60 -5.46 16.45
N ALA A 130 0.61 -4.57 16.54
CA ALA A 130 -0.51 -4.72 17.47
C ALA A 130 -1.28 -6.03 17.23
N ARG A 131 -1.44 -6.45 15.97
CA ARG A 131 -2.07 -7.72 15.59
C ARG A 131 -1.27 -8.97 16.02
N LYS A 132 0.03 -8.84 16.31
CA LYS A 132 0.87 -9.97 16.77
C LYS A 132 0.75 -10.25 18.27
N GLY A 133 0.25 -9.29 19.05
CA GLY A 133 0.10 -9.45 20.51
C GLY A 133 -0.83 -10.59 20.89
N ASP A 134 -0.60 -11.20 22.06
CA ASP A 134 -1.35 -12.37 22.53
C ASP A 134 -2.86 -12.08 22.65
N GLY A 135 -3.22 -10.87 23.09
CA GLY A 135 -4.63 -10.43 23.16
C GLY A 135 -5.32 -10.25 21.81
N CYS A 136 -4.57 -10.28 20.70
CA CYS A 136 -5.06 -10.10 19.34
C CYS A 136 -5.06 -11.40 18.52
N GLN A 137 -4.84 -12.57 19.15
CA GLN A 137 -4.85 -13.87 18.46
C GLN A 137 -6.13 -14.08 17.63
N TRP A 138 -7.29 -13.75 18.19
CA TRP A 138 -8.58 -13.86 17.51
C TRP A 138 -8.65 -13.05 16.20
N VAL A 139 -7.96 -11.90 16.12
CA VAL A 139 -7.91 -11.07 14.91
C VAL A 139 -7.18 -11.82 13.81
N ARG A 140 -6.02 -12.42 14.14
CA ARG A 140 -5.22 -13.22 13.19
C ARG A 140 -6.02 -14.42 12.70
N GLU A 141 -6.62 -15.17 13.61
CA GLU A 141 -7.47 -16.32 13.27
C GLU A 141 -8.65 -15.94 12.39
N THR A 142 -9.28 -14.79 12.65
CA THR A 142 -10.37 -14.25 11.82
C THR A 142 -9.86 -13.90 10.42
N VAL A 143 -8.76 -13.18 10.32
CA VAL A 143 -8.14 -12.77 9.04
C VAL A 143 -7.73 -13.99 8.22
N ASP A 144 -7.10 -14.98 8.85
CA ASP A 144 -6.66 -16.22 8.20
C ASP A 144 -7.85 -17.03 7.71
N THR A 145 -8.91 -17.14 8.52
CA THR A 145 -10.13 -17.85 8.15
C THR A 145 -10.82 -17.20 6.96
N ILE A 146 -11.05 -15.89 7.01
CA ILE A 146 -11.68 -15.14 5.91
C ILE A 146 -10.84 -15.25 4.63
N THR A 147 -9.53 -15.08 4.75
CA THR A 147 -8.61 -15.17 3.61
C THR A 147 -8.64 -16.55 2.99
N ARG A 148 -8.61 -17.60 3.80
CA ARG A 148 -8.63 -19.00 3.35
C ARG A 148 -9.94 -19.34 2.65
N ILE A 149 -11.09 -18.92 3.20
CA ILE A 149 -12.40 -19.13 2.56
C ILE A 149 -12.48 -18.35 1.24
N ASN A 150 -12.16 -17.06 1.23
CA ASN A 150 -12.21 -16.24 0.01
C ASN A 150 -11.32 -16.80 -1.11
N LYS A 151 -10.13 -17.33 -0.76
CA LYS A 151 -9.21 -17.93 -1.75
C LYS A 151 -9.82 -19.09 -2.51
N LYS A 152 -10.71 -19.88 -1.89
CA LYS A 152 -11.40 -21.00 -2.55
C LYS A 152 -12.28 -20.53 -3.71
N PHE A 153 -12.79 -19.31 -3.62
CA PHE A 153 -13.77 -18.76 -4.56
C PHE A 153 -13.21 -17.66 -5.46
N THR A 154 -11.91 -17.31 -5.37
CA THR A 154 -11.37 -16.17 -6.13
C THR A 154 -11.28 -16.37 -7.65
N HIS A 155 -11.21 -17.60 -8.16
CA HIS A 155 -11.00 -17.85 -9.59
C HIS A 155 -11.52 -19.22 -10.05
N GLY A 156 -11.69 -19.38 -11.36
CA GLY A 156 -12.03 -20.65 -12.02
C GLY A 156 -13.44 -21.16 -11.69
N LYS A 157 -13.62 -22.49 -11.79
CA LYS A 157 -14.91 -23.18 -11.61
C LYS A 157 -15.56 -22.92 -10.25
N ALA A 158 -14.75 -22.73 -9.20
CA ALA A 158 -15.27 -22.43 -7.88
C ALA A 158 -15.89 -21.03 -7.81
N TYR A 159 -15.29 -20.05 -8.49
CA TYR A 159 -15.88 -18.71 -8.62
C TYR A 159 -17.18 -18.73 -9.43
N GLU A 160 -17.21 -19.50 -10.53
CA GLU A 160 -18.40 -19.68 -11.37
C GLU A 160 -19.55 -20.30 -10.56
N SER A 161 -19.31 -21.43 -9.87
CA SER A 161 -20.33 -22.07 -9.02
C SER A 161 -20.83 -21.15 -7.91
N PHE A 162 -19.93 -20.36 -7.31
CA PHE A 162 -20.30 -19.37 -6.30
C PHE A 162 -21.20 -18.27 -6.86
N ARG A 163 -20.94 -17.78 -8.08
CA ARG A 163 -21.80 -16.80 -8.74
C ARG A 163 -23.19 -17.39 -9.03
N ASP A 164 -23.26 -18.62 -9.51
CA ASP A 164 -24.54 -19.32 -9.73
C ASP A 164 -25.31 -19.46 -8.43
N THR A 165 -24.61 -19.74 -7.32
CA THR A 165 -25.20 -19.84 -5.98
C THR A 165 -25.74 -18.50 -5.48
N ILE A 166 -25.02 -17.40 -5.73
CA ILE A 166 -25.52 -16.04 -5.42
C ILE A 166 -26.83 -15.76 -6.16
N GLU A 167 -26.86 -16.06 -7.46
CA GLU A 167 -28.04 -15.85 -8.31
C GLU A 167 -29.23 -16.70 -7.85
N ALA A 168 -28.99 -17.98 -7.53
CA ALA A 168 -30.02 -18.87 -7.01
C ALA A 168 -30.60 -18.43 -5.66
N LEU A 169 -29.79 -17.75 -4.83
CA LEU A 169 -30.22 -17.16 -3.56
C LEU A 169 -30.92 -15.80 -3.73
N GLY A 170 -31.02 -15.28 -4.96
CA GLY A 170 -31.66 -13.98 -5.25
C GLY A 170 -30.89 -12.77 -4.70
N GLY A 171 -29.58 -12.91 -4.47
CA GLY A 171 -28.74 -11.86 -3.90
C GLY A 171 -27.89 -11.12 -4.93
N GLU A 172 -27.49 -9.88 -4.64
CA GLU A 172 -26.49 -9.12 -5.41
C GLU A 172 -25.08 -9.29 -4.82
N GLY A 173 -24.62 -10.54 -4.66
CA GLY A 173 -23.38 -10.88 -3.94
C GLY A 173 -22.21 -9.93 -4.22
N LYS A 174 -21.45 -9.58 -3.18
CA LYS A 174 -20.34 -8.63 -3.31
C LYS A 174 -19.12 -9.29 -3.95
N GLY A 175 -18.31 -8.50 -4.64
CA GLY A 175 -17.02 -8.98 -5.15
C GLY A 175 -16.16 -9.58 -4.03
N ILE A 176 -15.49 -10.70 -4.32
CA ILE A 176 -14.59 -11.36 -3.36
C ILE A 176 -13.32 -10.51 -3.21
N LEU A 177 -13.07 -10.05 -1.99
CA LEU A 177 -11.91 -9.23 -1.67
C LEU A 177 -10.97 -10.01 -0.73
N LEU A 178 -9.69 -10.03 -1.05
CA LEU A 178 -8.67 -10.61 -0.18
C LEU A 178 -8.18 -9.59 0.83
N TRP A 179 -7.83 -10.08 2.02
CA TRP A 179 -7.11 -9.29 3.01
C TRP A 179 -5.76 -8.83 2.44
N SER A 180 -5.32 -7.64 2.85
CA SER A 180 -4.04 -7.07 2.43
C SER A 180 -3.41 -6.37 3.63
N ASP A 181 -2.23 -6.83 4.02
CA ASP A 181 -1.47 -6.23 5.13
C ASP A 181 -0.85 -4.87 4.77
N THR A 182 -0.87 -4.51 3.49
CA THR A 182 -0.33 -3.25 2.95
C THR A 182 -1.39 -2.19 2.70
N ARG A 183 -2.67 -2.49 2.95
CA ARG A 183 -3.77 -1.52 2.80
C ARG A 183 -4.33 -1.14 4.16
N PHE A 184 -4.68 0.14 4.30
CA PHE A 184 -5.24 0.69 5.54
C PHE A 184 -6.58 0.07 5.96
N ALA A 185 -6.97 0.35 7.20
CA ALA A 185 -8.21 -0.10 7.84
C ALA A 185 -9.49 0.02 6.97
N PRO A 186 -9.68 1.04 6.10
CA PRO A 186 -10.83 1.07 5.20
C PRO A 186 -10.91 -0.13 4.24
N HIS A 187 -9.77 -0.68 3.80
CA HIS A 187 -9.74 -1.89 2.98
C HIS A 187 -10.14 -3.12 3.80
N ALA A 188 -9.61 -3.26 5.02
CA ALA A 188 -10.02 -4.32 5.96
C ALA A 188 -11.53 -4.32 6.19
N ALA A 189 -12.13 -3.15 6.44
CA ALA A 189 -13.58 -3.02 6.60
C ALA A 189 -14.36 -3.42 5.34
N LYS A 190 -13.85 -3.11 4.14
CA LYS A 190 -14.46 -3.56 2.87
C LYS A 190 -14.40 -5.08 2.72
N VAL A 191 -13.28 -5.72 3.07
CA VAL A 191 -13.12 -7.18 3.05
C VAL A 191 -14.13 -7.84 3.98
N LEU A 192 -14.23 -7.37 5.23
CA LEU A 192 -15.18 -7.92 6.21
C LEU A 192 -16.64 -7.74 5.75
N LYS A 193 -17.01 -6.55 5.26
CA LYS A 193 -18.36 -6.28 4.74
C LYS A 193 -18.71 -7.13 3.53
N ALA A 194 -17.75 -7.37 2.64
CA ALA A 194 -17.95 -8.23 1.48
C ALA A 194 -18.10 -9.70 1.90
N PHE A 195 -17.24 -10.16 2.82
CA PHE A 195 -17.30 -11.51 3.36
C PHE A 195 -18.64 -11.79 4.05
N ILE A 196 -19.08 -10.91 4.96
CA ILE A 196 -20.35 -11.05 5.68
C ILE A 196 -21.54 -11.09 4.71
N ALA A 197 -21.56 -10.21 3.70
CA ALA A 197 -22.64 -10.21 2.70
C ALA A 197 -22.70 -11.51 1.88
N ASN A 198 -21.55 -12.17 1.69
CA ASN A 198 -21.42 -13.39 0.91
C ASN A 198 -21.52 -14.67 1.75
N LEU A 199 -21.58 -14.58 3.08
CA LEU A 199 -21.63 -15.73 3.99
C LEU A 199 -22.71 -16.77 3.59
N PRO A 200 -23.96 -16.39 3.29
CA PRO A 200 -24.99 -17.37 2.90
C PRO A 200 -24.60 -18.14 1.62
N ALA A 201 -24.05 -17.44 0.64
CA ALA A 201 -23.64 -18.04 -0.63
C ALA A 201 -22.40 -18.93 -0.47
N PHE A 202 -21.42 -18.54 0.36
CA PHE A 202 -20.28 -19.39 0.68
C PHE A 202 -20.71 -20.70 1.33
N LYS A 203 -21.62 -20.61 2.30
CA LYS A 203 -22.17 -21.79 2.98
C LYS A 203 -22.90 -22.70 2.00
N ALA A 204 -23.85 -22.16 1.23
CA ALA A 204 -24.66 -22.95 0.30
C ALA A 204 -23.80 -23.64 -0.78
N ASP A 205 -22.79 -22.95 -1.33
CA ASP A 205 -21.90 -23.55 -2.32
C ASP A 205 -21.02 -24.64 -1.71
N MET A 206 -20.50 -24.42 -0.49
CA MET A 206 -19.75 -25.43 0.25
C MET A 206 -20.60 -26.67 0.60
N GLU A 207 -21.86 -26.49 0.98
CA GLU A 207 -22.81 -27.59 1.21
C GLU A 207 -23.08 -28.37 -0.09
N LYS A 208 -23.25 -27.67 -1.23
CA LYS A 208 -23.38 -28.29 -2.56
C LYS A 208 -22.14 -29.13 -2.92
N GLN A 209 -20.94 -28.62 -2.66
CA GLN A 209 -19.68 -29.35 -2.88
C GLN A 209 -19.57 -30.60 -1.99
N MET A 210 -20.08 -30.56 -0.75
CA MET A 210 -20.12 -31.74 0.11
C MET A 210 -21.06 -32.82 -0.43
N MET A 211 -22.18 -32.42 -1.02
CA MET A 211 -23.21 -33.34 -1.53
C MET A 211 -22.86 -33.94 -2.89
N SER A 212 -21.96 -33.33 -3.66
CA SER A 212 -21.59 -33.84 -4.99
C SER A 212 -20.76 -35.12 -4.95
N GLY A 213 -20.11 -35.44 -3.82
CA GLY A 213 -19.30 -36.66 -3.66
C GLY A 213 -17.95 -36.67 -4.39
N ASP A 214 -17.68 -35.70 -5.25
CA ASP A 214 -16.46 -35.60 -6.09
C ASP A 214 -15.26 -34.93 -5.38
N VAL A 215 -15.38 -34.67 -4.08
CA VAL A 215 -14.38 -33.92 -3.31
C VAL A 215 -13.55 -34.88 -2.46
N LYS A 216 -12.22 -34.72 -2.51
CA LYS A 216 -11.28 -35.52 -1.69
C LYS A 216 -11.64 -35.43 -0.20
N SER A 217 -11.48 -36.52 0.53
CA SER A 217 -11.80 -36.63 1.96
C SER A 217 -11.13 -35.56 2.82
N SER A 218 -9.88 -35.18 2.53
CA SER A 218 -9.16 -34.11 3.23
C SER A 218 -9.82 -32.74 3.04
N VAL A 219 -10.30 -32.44 1.82
CA VAL A 219 -10.97 -31.18 1.50
C VAL A 219 -12.37 -31.13 2.11
N LEU A 220 -13.05 -32.27 2.22
CA LEU A 220 -14.34 -32.37 2.92
C LEU A 220 -14.22 -32.04 4.41
N VAL A 221 -13.13 -32.44 5.07
CA VAL A 221 -12.87 -32.09 6.49
C VAL A 221 -12.72 -30.58 6.64
N GLU A 222 -11.95 -29.94 5.75
CA GLU A 222 -11.79 -28.48 5.75
C GLU A 222 -13.11 -27.76 5.49
N ILE A 223 -13.89 -28.19 4.50
CA ILE A 223 -15.20 -27.59 4.19
C ILE A 223 -16.14 -27.67 5.40
N ARG A 224 -16.19 -28.82 6.09
CA ARG A 224 -17.01 -28.97 7.31
C ARG A 224 -16.57 -28.02 8.41
N GLN A 225 -15.27 -27.86 8.60
CA GLN A 225 -14.72 -26.93 9.59
C GLN A 225 -15.08 -25.48 9.23
N ASP A 226 -15.03 -25.13 7.94
CA ASP A 226 -15.36 -23.78 7.45
C ASP A 226 -16.83 -23.44 7.65
N ILE A 227 -17.72 -24.36 7.28
CA ILE A 227 -19.15 -24.21 7.52
C ILE A 227 -19.42 -24.01 9.01
N LYS A 228 -18.83 -24.85 9.87
CA LYS A 228 -19.01 -24.75 11.32
C LYS A 228 -18.57 -23.37 11.85
N MET A 229 -17.43 -22.86 11.40
CA MET A 229 -16.94 -21.54 11.81
C MET A 229 -17.82 -20.39 11.32
N MET A 230 -18.52 -20.54 10.20
CA MET A 230 -19.46 -19.54 9.69
C MET A 230 -20.83 -19.57 10.39
N THR A 231 -21.20 -20.68 11.03
CA THR A 231 -22.54 -20.87 11.63
C THR A 231 -22.61 -20.67 13.14
N GLY A 232 -21.46 -20.63 13.84
CA GLY A 232 -21.40 -20.61 15.30
C GLY A 232 -21.44 -22.02 15.89
#